data_AF-A0A2J0MU76-F1
#
_entry.id   AF-A0A2J0MU76-F1
#
_cell.length_a   1.000
_cell.length_b   1.000
_cell.length_c   1.000
_cell.angle_alpha   90.00
_cell.angle_beta   90.00
_cell.angle_gamma   90.00
#
_symmetry.space_group_name_H-M   'P 1'
#
loop_
_entity.id
_entity.type
_entity.pdbx_description
1 polymer ?
#
loop_
_entity_poly.entity_id
_entity_poly.type
_entity_poly.pdbx_seq_one_letter_code
_entity_poly.pdbx_strand_id
1 'polypeptide(L)'
;MAKQRWWKKIVISMVVLLGGWALYLSSKQIERNHRIQEEVSSLETEAIKIRRENETLSEKIQYFSSDDFREQEAKKKLGLKKSEETVVIIKPQPEQNKEGENSSVMKQQTSTDIGKENVPNYEKWWKIFF
;
A
#
# COMPACT_ATOMS: atom_id res chain seq x y z
N MET A 1 -51.49 47.14 45.22
CA MET A 1 -50.08 46.67 45.28
C MET A 1 -49.95 45.13 45.33
N ALA A 2 -50.59 44.42 46.28
CA ALA A 2 -50.42 42.96 46.43
C ALA A 2 -50.91 42.11 45.24
N LYS A 3 -52.08 42.47 44.66
CA LYS A 3 -52.68 41.78 43.49
C LYS A 3 -51.75 41.74 42.27
N GLN A 4 -51.04 42.83 42.01
CA GLN A 4 -50.13 42.96 40.87
C GLN A 4 -48.85 42.14 41.06
N ARG A 5 -48.40 41.98 42.31
CA ARG A 5 -47.24 41.15 42.67
C ARG A 5 -47.56 39.66 42.54
N TRP A 6 -48.80 39.26 42.82
CA TRP A 6 -49.27 37.88 42.69
C TRP A 6 -49.43 37.46 41.22
N TRP A 7 -50.01 38.34 40.40
CA TRP A 7 -50.11 38.10 38.95
C TRP A 7 -48.74 37.92 38.29
N LYS A 8 -47.76 38.79 38.59
CA LYS A 8 -46.40 38.66 38.06
C LYS A 8 -45.77 37.30 38.39
N LYS A 9 -45.99 36.78 39.61
CA LYS A 9 -45.49 35.45 40.01
C LYS A 9 -46.17 34.30 39.24
N ILE A 10 -47.47 34.41 38.95
CA ILE A 10 -48.19 33.41 38.15
C ILE A 10 -47.66 33.39 36.71
N VAL A 11 -47.46 34.56 36.11
CA VAL A 11 -46.91 34.66 34.74
C VAL A 11 -45.50 34.09 34.69
N ILE A 12 -44.63 34.42 35.64
CA ILE A 12 -43.27 33.85 35.72
C ILE A 12 -43.32 32.33 35.88
N SER A 13 -44.18 31.81 36.77
CA SER A 13 -44.37 30.36 36.96
C SER A 13 -44.83 29.66 35.67
N MET A 14 -45.77 30.26 34.95
CA MET A 14 -46.28 29.73 33.68
C MET A 14 -45.19 29.72 32.59
N VAL A 15 -44.37 30.77 32.51
CA VAL A 15 -43.25 30.83 31.56
C VAL A 15 -42.19 29.78 31.89
N VAL A 16 -41.88 29.56 33.17
CA VAL A 16 -40.92 28.52 33.60
C VAL A 16 -41.47 27.13 33.30
N LEU A 17 -42.76 26.87 33.55
CA LEU A 17 -43.41 25.61 33.21
C LEU A 17 -43.39 25.33 31.70
N LEU A 18 -43.73 26.33 30.88
CA LEU A 18 -43.69 26.20 29.43
C LEU A 18 -42.27 26.01 28.91
N GLY A 19 -41.29 26.74 29.46
CA GLY A 19 -39.88 26.58 29.13
C GLY A 19 -39.35 25.19 29.49
N GLY A 20 -39.65 24.70 30.69
CA GLY A 20 -39.28 23.36 31.14
C GLY A 20 -39.93 22.26 30.28
N TRP A 21 -41.20 22.43 29.92
CA TRP A 21 -41.92 21.52 29.02
C TRP A 21 -41.25 21.47 27.64
N ALA A 22 -40.92 22.63 27.06
CA ALA A 22 -40.27 22.71 25.75
C ALA A 22 -38.88 22.04 25.76
N LEU A 23 -38.08 22.26 26.81
CA LEU A 23 -36.79 21.61 26.99
C LEU A 23 -36.91 20.08 27.12
N TYR A 24 -37.91 19.61 27.86
CA TYR A 24 -38.18 18.17 28.02
C TYR A 24 -38.51 17.49 26.67
N LEU A 25 -39.34 18.10 25.83
CA LEU A 25 -39.63 17.56 24.49
C LEU A 25 -38.39 17.58 23.59
N SER A 26 -37.60 18.65 23.67
CA SER A 26 -36.44 18.81 22.79
C SER A 26 -35.34 17.80 23.10
N SER A 27 -35.15 17.44 24.37
CA SER A 27 -34.10 16.49 24.80
C SER A 27 -34.23 15.13 24.11
N LYS A 28 -35.45 14.58 24.02
CA LYS A 28 -35.70 13.26 23.42
C LYS A 28 -35.46 13.24 21.90
N GLN A 29 -35.66 14.37 21.23
CA GLN A 29 -35.47 14.47 19.79
C GLN A 29 -33.99 14.55 19.41
N ILE A 30 -33.18 15.19 20.25
CA ILE A 30 -31.74 15.37 20.04
C ILE A 30 -31.02 14.01 20.11
N GLU A 31 -31.32 13.19 21.12
CA GLU A 31 -30.72 11.85 21.25
C GLU A 31 -31.04 10.94 20.06
N ARG A 32 -32.29 10.96 19.58
CA ARG A 32 -32.69 10.14 18.43
C ARG A 32 -31.97 10.58 17.16
N ASN A 33 -31.83 11.88 16.95
CA ASN A 33 -31.15 12.40 15.76
C ASN A 33 -29.65 12.07 15.79
N HIS A 34 -29.01 12.18 16.96
CA HIS A 34 -27.60 11.82 17.11
C HIS A 34 -27.35 10.35 16.77
N ARG A 35 -28.16 9.44 17.33
CA ARG A 35 -28.02 8.00 17.04
C ARG A 35 -28.21 7.67 15.57
N ILE A 36 -29.19 8.29 14.91
CA ILE A 36 -29.41 8.10 13.47
C ILE A 36 -28.20 8.60 12.66
N GLN A 37 -27.64 9.77 13.01
CA GLN A 37 -26.46 10.31 12.32
C GLN A 37 -25.23 9.41 12.51
N GLU A 38 -25.03 8.88 13.72
CA GLU A 38 -23.97 7.90 13.98
C GLU A 38 -24.16 6.61 13.16
N GLU A 39 -25.37 6.05 13.15
CA GLU A 39 -25.71 4.87 12.35
C GLU A 39 -25.43 5.12 10.86
N VAL A 40 -25.89 6.26 10.31
CA VAL A 40 -25.63 6.65 8.92
C VAL A 40 -24.12 6.76 8.66
N SER A 41 -23.38 7.45 9.52
CA SER A 41 -21.92 7.61 9.36
C SER A 41 -21.17 6.28 9.39
N SER A 42 -21.62 5.33 10.23
CA SER A 42 -21.03 4.00 10.33
C SER A 42 -21.29 3.17 9.07
N LEU A 43 -22.52 3.21 8.55
CA LEU A 43 -22.92 2.53 7.32
C LEU A 43 -22.20 3.10 6.10
N GLU A 44 -22.04 4.42 6.02
CA GLU A 44 -21.26 5.06 4.95
C GLU A 44 -19.80 4.62 4.98
N THR A 45 -19.20 4.57 6.18
CA THR A 45 -17.82 4.11 6.37
C THR A 45 -17.66 2.65 5.94
N GLU A 46 -18.60 1.79 6.31
CA GLU A 46 -18.62 0.39 5.93
C GLU A 46 -18.79 0.20 4.42
N ALA A 47 -19.67 0.97 3.79
CA ALA A 47 -19.87 0.96 2.33
C ALA A 47 -18.58 1.37 1.58
N ILE A 48 -17.88 2.42 2.05
CA ILE A 48 -16.60 2.84 1.47
C ILE A 48 -15.55 1.74 1.62
N LYS A 49 -15.49 1.08 2.78
CA LYS A 49 -14.56 -0.04 3.02
C LYS A 49 -14.84 -1.19 2.05
N ILE A 50 -16.08 -1.65 1.95
CA ILE A 50 -16.49 -2.73 1.05
C ILE A 50 -16.17 -2.39 -0.40
N ARG A 51 -16.40 -1.14 -0.83
CA ARG A 51 -16.08 -0.70 -2.19
C ARG A 51 -14.59 -0.83 -2.50
N ARG A 52 -13.73 -0.35 -1.60
CA ARG A 52 -12.26 -0.46 -1.75
C ARG A 52 -11.78 -1.91 -1.75
N GLU A 53 -12.38 -2.76 -0.91
CA GLU A 53 -12.07 -4.19 -0.88
C GLU A 53 -12.45 -4.87 -2.20
N ASN A 54 -13.60 -4.50 -2.78
CA ASN A 54 -14.05 -5.00 -4.06
C ASN A 54 -13.12 -4.56 -5.21
N GLU A 55 -12.75 -3.27 -5.25
CA GLU A 55 -11.78 -2.74 -6.21
C GLU A 55 -10.43 -3.49 -6.13
N THR A 56 -9.89 -3.64 -4.92
CA THR A 56 -8.64 -4.38 -4.68
C THR A 56 -8.74 -5.84 -5.12
N LEU A 57 -9.87 -6.50 -4.85
CA LEU A 57 -10.08 -7.89 -5.25
C LEU A 57 -10.19 -8.02 -6.77
N SER A 58 -10.86 -7.07 -7.43
CA SER A 58 -10.99 -7.03 -8.88
C SER A 58 -9.63 -6.87 -9.57
N GLU A 59 -8.77 -5.99 -9.05
CA GLU A 59 -7.39 -5.83 -9.54
C GLU A 59 -6.58 -7.12 -9.40
N LYS A 60 -6.69 -7.82 -8.25
CA LYS A 60 -6.03 -9.12 -8.05
C LYS A 60 -6.53 -10.17 -9.02
N ILE A 61 -7.84 -10.24 -9.26
CA ILE A 61 -8.43 -11.16 -10.22
C ILE A 61 -7.87 -10.89 -11.63
N GLN A 62 -7.80 -9.62 -12.04
CA GLN A 62 -7.22 -9.25 -13.33
C GLN A 62 -5.75 -9.66 -13.42
N TYR A 63 -4.94 -9.38 -12.40
CA TYR A 63 -3.54 -9.76 -12.36
C TYR A 63 -3.37 -11.29 -12.46
N PHE A 64 -4.11 -12.08 -11.68
CA PHE A 64 -4.02 -13.54 -11.73
C PHE A 64 -4.56 -14.15 -13.03
N SER A 65 -5.46 -13.44 -13.72
CA SER A 65 -5.96 -13.85 -15.04
C SER A 65 -5.02 -13.46 -16.18
N SER A 66 -4.01 -12.62 -15.92
CA SER A 66 -3.08 -12.15 -16.94
C SER A 66 -2.18 -13.25 -17.48
N ASP A 67 -1.76 -13.10 -18.75
CA ASP A 67 -0.79 -13.99 -19.39
C ASP A 67 0.57 -13.96 -18.67
N ASP A 68 0.98 -12.80 -18.16
CA ASP A 68 2.24 -12.64 -17.43
C ASP A 68 2.26 -13.48 -16.14
N PHE A 69 1.16 -13.47 -15.37
CA PHE A 69 1.06 -14.30 -14.18
C PHE A 69 1.10 -15.79 -14.53
N ARG A 70 0.36 -16.20 -15.57
CA ARG A 70 0.39 -17.58 -16.08
C ARG A 70 1.80 -18.00 -16.52
N GLU A 71 2.52 -17.13 -17.20
CA GLU A 71 3.90 -17.38 -17.64
C GLU A 71 4.85 -17.51 -16.44
N GLN A 72 4.76 -16.61 -15.46
CA GLN A 72 5.57 -16.70 -14.24
C GLN A 72 5.31 -17.99 -13.47
N GLU A 73 4.04 -18.39 -13.32
CA GLU A 73 3.69 -19.64 -12.65
C GLU A 73 4.16 -20.87 -13.44
N ALA A 74 4.04 -20.87 -14.77
CA ALA A 74 4.56 -21.94 -15.62
C ALA A 74 6.09 -22.07 -15.53
N LYS A 75 6.81 -20.94 -15.52
CA LYS A 75 8.26 -20.89 -15.29
C LYS A 75 8.65 -21.46 -13.93
N LYS A 76 7.98 -21.00 -12.86
CA LYS A 76 8.29 -21.38 -11.48
C LYS A 76 7.93 -22.83 -11.16
N LYS A 77 6.75 -23.28 -11.57
CA LYS A 77 6.21 -24.61 -11.19
C LYS A 77 6.60 -25.72 -12.14
N LEU A 78 6.68 -25.40 -13.44
CA LEU A 78 6.87 -26.41 -14.49
C LEU A 78 8.24 -26.29 -15.16
N GLY A 79 9.05 -25.28 -14.80
CA GLY A 79 10.34 -25.04 -15.44
C GLY A 79 10.22 -24.71 -16.94
N LEU A 80 9.02 -24.32 -17.40
CA LEU A 80 8.76 -24.03 -18.80
C LEU A 80 9.34 -22.67 -19.18
N LYS A 81 9.72 -22.52 -20.44
CA LYS A 81 10.24 -21.27 -21.01
C LYS A 81 9.49 -20.92 -22.29
N LYS A 82 9.49 -19.65 -22.68
CA LYS A 82 8.95 -19.27 -23.99
C LYS A 82 9.82 -19.86 -25.10
N SER A 83 9.21 -20.11 -26.26
CA SER A 83 9.91 -20.65 -27.44
C SER A 83 11.12 -19.78 -27.83
N GLU A 84 10.95 -18.46 -27.72
CA GLU A 84 11.96 -17.46 -28.08
C GLU A 84 12.99 -17.18 -26.96
N GLU A 85 13.02 -17.96 -25.87
CA GLU A 85 13.86 -17.72 -24.69
C GLU A 85 15.11 -18.63 -24.67
N THR A 86 16.30 -18.01 -24.63
CA THR A 86 17.59 -18.71 -24.54
C THR A 86 18.08 -18.78 -23.10
N VAL A 87 18.27 -20.00 -22.58
CA VAL A 87 18.80 -20.24 -21.23
C VAL A 87 20.31 -20.44 -21.32
N VAL A 88 21.08 -19.60 -20.63
CA VAL A 88 22.54 -19.71 -20.56
C VAL A 88 22.91 -20.38 -19.24
N ILE A 89 23.57 -21.55 -19.32
CA ILE A 89 24.10 -22.24 -18.15
C ILE A 89 25.55 -21.81 -17.98
N ILE A 90 25.82 -20.99 -16.96
CA ILE A 90 27.20 -20.62 -16.59
C ILE A 90 27.74 -21.75 -15.73
N LYS A 91 28.59 -22.61 -16.31
CA LYS A 91 29.34 -23.59 -15.54
C LYS A 91 30.52 -22.87 -14.89
N PRO A 92 30.73 -23.02 -13.57
CA PRO A 92 31.98 -22.55 -12.96
C PRO A 92 33.11 -23.29 -13.66
N GLN A 93 34.02 -22.52 -14.26
CA GLN A 93 35.20 -23.09 -14.90
C GLN A 93 35.97 -23.84 -13.79
N PRO A 94 36.25 -25.15 -13.93
CA PRO A 94 37.21 -25.76 -13.04
C PRO A 94 38.51 -24.98 -13.23
N GLU A 95 39.14 -24.54 -12.15
CA GLU A 95 40.46 -23.95 -12.20
C GLU A 95 41.41 -25.00 -12.77
N GLN A 96 41.55 -24.98 -14.10
CA GLN A 96 42.41 -25.87 -14.83
C GLN A 96 43.81 -25.35 -14.60
N ASN A 97 44.55 -26.11 -13.79
CA ASN A 97 45.98 -26.00 -13.65
C ASN A 97 46.62 -25.80 -15.03
N LYS A 98 47.46 -24.77 -15.09
CA LYS A 98 48.20 -24.37 -16.28
C LYS A 98 49.16 -25.48 -16.68
N GLU A 99 49.04 -25.97 -17.90
CA GLU A 99 50.14 -26.63 -18.60
C GLU A 99 49.95 -26.48 -20.12
N GLY A 100 50.97 -25.93 -20.77
CA GLY A 100 51.43 -26.38 -22.08
C GLY A 100 50.72 -25.89 -23.34
N GLU A 101 51.37 -24.91 -23.99
CA GLU A 101 51.60 -24.84 -25.45
C GLU A 101 50.52 -24.37 -26.44
N ASN A 102 50.81 -23.17 -26.96
CA ASN A 102 50.92 -22.80 -28.38
C ASN A 102 49.67 -22.90 -29.27
N SER A 103 48.99 -21.76 -29.42
CA SER A 103 48.62 -21.24 -30.75
C SER A 103 48.52 -19.71 -30.69
N SER A 104 49.28 -19.09 -31.59
CA SER A 104 49.49 -17.66 -31.77
C SER A 104 48.34 -16.99 -32.56
N VAL A 105 48.39 -15.66 -32.61
CA VAL A 105 47.50 -14.67 -33.27
C VAL A 105 46.41 -14.15 -32.31
N MET A 106 46.36 -12.91 -31.84
CA MET A 106 46.79 -11.61 -32.37
C MET A 106 47.18 -10.69 -31.19
N LYS A 107 48.34 -10.03 -31.27
CA LYS A 107 48.70 -8.93 -30.37
C LYS A 107 47.99 -7.66 -30.81
N GLN A 108 47.28 -7.00 -29.89
CA GLN A 108 47.25 -5.55 -29.85
C GLN A 108 47.41 -5.10 -28.39
N GLN A 109 48.51 -4.38 -28.16
CA GLN A 109 48.94 -3.79 -26.89
C GLN A 109 47.87 -2.79 -26.39
N THR A 110 47.65 -2.64 -25.09
CA THR A 110 48.45 -1.72 -24.29
C THR A 110 48.53 -2.19 -22.84
N SER A 111 49.76 -2.33 -22.40
CA SER A 111 50.24 -2.48 -21.03
C SER A 111 49.63 -1.45 -20.06
N THR A 112 49.11 -1.92 -18.93
CA THR A 112 49.70 -1.61 -17.62
C THR A 112 49.44 -2.80 -16.70
N ASP A 113 50.51 -3.47 -16.31
CA ASP A 113 50.59 -4.31 -15.12
C ASP A 113 50.32 -3.39 -13.91
N ILE A 114 49.11 -3.44 -13.36
CA ILE A 114 48.87 -3.03 -11.97
C ILE A 114 48.43 -4.28 -11.27
N GLY A 115 49.23 -4.67 -10.27
CA GLY A 115 49.02 -5.82 -9.43
C GLY A 115 47.59 -5.90 -8.91
N LYS A 116 47.21 -7.10 -8.50
CA LYS A 116 45.92 -7.43 -7.88
C LYS A 116 45.61 -6.46 -6.73
N GLU A 117 45.05 -5.31 -7.06
CA GLU A 117 44.55 -4.37 -6.07
C GLU A 117 43.17 -4.90 -5.69
N ASN A 118 43.08 -5.40 -4.47
CA ASN A 118 41.86 -5.91 -3.87
C ASN A 118 40.94 -4.72 -3.56
N VAL A 119 40.44 -4.08 -4.61
CA VAL A 119 39.52 -2.94 -4.53
C VAL A 119 38.17 -3.48 -4.05
N PRO A 120 37.69 -3.04 -2.87
CA PRO A 120 36.40 -3.45 -2.36
C PRO A 120 35.25 -3.09 -3.31
N ASN A 121 34.19 -3.89 -3.30
CA ASN A 121 33.09 -3.70 -4.25
C ASN A 121 32.42 -2.32 -4.16
N TYR A 122 32.43 -1.67 -3.00
CA TYR A 122 31.81 -0.34 -2.84
C TYR A 122 32.52 0.76 -3.67
N GLU A 123 33.85 0.70 -3.81
CA GLU A 123 34.60 1.69 -4.59
C GLU A 123 34.33 1.55 -6.10
N LYS A 124 34.12 0.31 -6.57
CA LYS A 124 33.76 0.03 -7.96
C LYS A 124 32.41 0.66 -8.32
N TRP A 125 31.43 0.52 -7.43
CA TRP A 125 30.09 1.08 -7.63
C TRP A 125 30.10 2.60 -7.57
N TRP A 126 30.89 3.19 -6.67
CA TRP A 126 30.99 4.64 -6.56
C TRP A 126 31.43 5.28 -7.89
N LYS A 127 32.48 4.73 -8.51
CA LYS A 127 33.00 5.22 -9.80
C LYS A 127 31.99 5.14 -10.96
N ILE A 128 31.00 4.26 -10.87
CA ILE A 128 29.98 4.09 -11.93
C ILE A 128 28.84 5.10 -11.75
N PHE A 129 28.49 5.42 -10.50
CA PHE A 129 27.27 6.18 -10.19
C PHE A 129 27.52 7.66 -9.85
N PHE A 130 28.76 8.07 -9.58
CA PHE A 130 29.15 9.44 -9.23
C PHE A 130 30.35 9.89 -10.05
#